data_AF-A0A6V8NBK8-F1
#
_entry.id   AF-A0A6V8NBK8-F1
#
_cell.length_a   1.000
_cell.length_b   1.000
_cell.length_c   1.000
_cell.angle_alpha   90.00
_cell.angle_beta   90.00
_cell.angle_gamma   90.00
#
_symmetry.space_group_name_H-M   'P 1'
#
loop_
_entity.id
_entity.type
_entity.pdbx_description
1 polymer ?
#
loop_
_entity_poly.entity_id
_entity_poly.type
_entity_poly.pdbx_seq_one_letter_code
_entity_poly.pdbx_strand_id
1 'polypeptide(L)'
;MERTVQNYLELLQQIDRWFALSIERYPELIACQGGCSGCCRSLFDITMLDAYLLKLGFDALTAETREKVLVKCRARLELMRQQWPEFRHPFVVNERPEEDWELLMPDEDETPCVLLDANGRCLVYENRPMTCRLHGLPLVDVTGEVLHDEWCTLNFTESDPLELEGLRAPFDTMIRREVALVRDFTQALLGKRISELDTFIPTALLVDFAGLDWHEWLRGFTPVVTDSEEE
;
A
#
# COMPACT_ATOMS: atom_id res chain seq x y z
N MET A 1 -4.10 -5.72 18.83
CA MET A 1 -3.50 -5.95 17.50
C MET A 1 -4.33 -6.91 16.66
N GLU A 2 -4.52 -8.17 17.07
CA GLU A 2 -5.26 -9.18 16.28
C GLU A 2 -6.64 -8.73 15.78
N ARG A 3 -7.48 -8.16 16.64
CA ARG A 3 -8.81 -7.64 16.25
C ARG A 3 -8.73 -6.55 15.19
N THR A 4 -7.79 -5.62 15.31
CA THR A 4 -7.58 -4.54 14.34
C THR A 4 -7.19 -5.11 12.98
N VAL A 5 -6.25 -6.07 12.98
CA VAL A 5 -5.81 -6.78 11.78
C VAL A 5 -6.99 -7.52 11.12
N GLN A 6 -7.81 -8.22 11.89
CA GLN A 6 -8.99 -8.91 11.36
C GLN A 6 -9.99 -7.93 10.73
N ASN A 7 -10.30 -6.82 11.41
CA ASN A 7 -11.20 -5.79 10.88
C ASN A 7 -10.66 -5.14 9.60
N TYR A 8 -9.34 -5.06 9.45
CA TYR A 8 -8.69 -4.54 8.25
C TYR A 8 -8.74 -5.55 7.10
N LEU A 9 -8.50 -6.84 7.38
CA LEU A 9 -8.70 -7.90 6.37
C LEU A 9 -10.13 -7.91 5.82
N GLU A 10 -11.14 -7.67 6.67
CA GLU A 10 -12.53 -7.53 6.21
C GLU A 10 -12.75 -6.32 5.29
N LEU A 11 -12.06 -5.20 5.55
CA LEU A 11 -12.08 -4.02 4.69
C LEU A 11 -11.41 -4.32 3.34
N LEU A 12 -10.22 -4.93 3.35
CA LEU A 12 -9.52 -5.34 2.12
C LEU A 12 -10.37 -6.30 1.28
N GLN A 13 -11.05 -7.26 1.92
CA GLN A 13 -11.98 -8.16 1.23
C GLN A 13 -13.20 -7.44 0.65
N GLN A 14 -13.64 -6.34 1.26
CA GLN A 14 -14.72 -5.52 0.71
C GLN A 14 -14.29 -4.85 -0.59
N ILE A 15 -13.05 -4.34 -0.64
CA ILE A 15 -12.46 -3.74 -1.83
C ILE A 15 -12.25 -4.81 -2.92
N ASP A 16 -11.76 -6.00 -2.56
CA ASP A 16 -11.61 -7.10 -3.51
C ASP A 16 -12.94 -7.49 -4.16
N ARG A 17 -14.02 -7.56 -3.37
CA ARG A 17 -15.36 -7.83 -3.88
C ARG A 17 -15.83 -6.74 -4.83
N TRP A 18 -15.60 -5.48 -4.50
CA TRP A 18 -15.93 -4.38 -5.39
C TRP A 18 -15.17 -4.50 -6.72
N PHE A 19 -13.85 -4.72 -6.67
CA PHE A 19 -13.01 -4.83 -7.87
C PHE A 19 -13.46 -6.00 -8.77
N ALA A 20 -13.74 -7.17 -8.16
CA ALA A 20 -14.24 -8.33 -8.89
C ALA A 20 -15.59 -8.06 -9.56
N LEU A 21 -16.53 -7.42 -8.86
CA LEU A 21 -17.82 -7.03 -9.42
C LEU A 21 -17.69 -6.01 -10.56
N SER A 22 -16.74 -5.09 -10.47
CA SER A 22 -16.43 -4.14 -11.54
C SER A 22 -15.98 -4.86 -12.81
N ILE A 23 -15.08 -5.84 -12.70
CA ILE A 23 -14.65 -6.68 -13.82
C ILE A 23 -15.84 -7.46 -14.40
N GLU A 24 -16.65 -8.10 -13.55
CA GLU A 24 -17.80 -8.88 -13.99
C GLU A 24 -18.85 -8.02 -14.72
N ARG A 25 -19.01 -6.76 -14.31
CA ARG A 25 -19.99 -5.84 -14.89
C ARG A 25 -19.51 -5.21 -16.19
N TYR A 26 -18.21 -4.97 -16.32
CA TYR A 26 -17.62 -4.30 -17.47
C TYR A 26 -16.43 -5.07 -18.09
N PRO A 27 -16.61 -6.36 -18.45
CA PRO A 27 -15.50 -7.22 -18.87
C PRO A 27 -14.83 -6.77 -20.18
N GLU A 28 -15.58 -6.10 -21.05
CA GLU A 28 -15.07 -5.55 -22.32
C GLU A 28 -14.32 -4.22 -22.14
N LEU A 29 -14.47 -3.56 -20.98
CA LEU A 29 -13.86 -2.26 -20.70
C LEU A 29 -12.66 -2.35 -19.75
N ILE A 30 -12.47 -3.49 -19.08
CA ILE A 30 -11.43 -3.67 -18.06
C ILE A 30 -10.48 -4.79 -18.50
N ALA A 31 -9.25 -4.41 -18.83
CA ALA A 31 -8.17 -5.32 -19.19
C ALA A 31 -7.44 -5.92 -17.96
N CYS A 32 -7.66 -5.34 -16.77
CA CYS A 32 -6.99 -5.76 -15.55
C CYS A 32 -7.42 -7.18 -15.13
N GLN A 33 -6.44 -8.04 -14.87
CA GLN A 33 -6.65 -9.40 -14.37
C GLN A 33 -5.44 -9.87 -13.55
N GLY A 34 -5.62 -10.92 -12.75
CA GLY A 34 -4.53 -11.53 -11.99
C GLY A 34 -3.37 -11.95 -12.90
N GLY A 35 -2.18 -11.40 -12.66
CA GLY A 35 -0.99 -11.60 -13.50
C GLY A 35 -0.75 -10.49 -14.54
N CYS A 36 -1.62 -9.48 -14.62
CA CYS A 36 -1.23 -8.19 -15.18
C CYS A 36 -0.26 -7.51 -14.21
N SER A 37 0.94 -7.15 -14.68
CA SER A 37 1.96 -6.48 -13.87
C SER A 37 2.35 -5.10 -14.40
N GLY A 38 1.58 -4.55 -15.35
CA GLY A 38 1.86 -3.24 -15.94
C GLY A 38 1.82 -2.10 -14.92
N CYS A 39 0.96 -2.20 -13.90
CA CYS A 39 0.90 -1.26 -12.78
C CYS A 39 1.79 -1.66 -11.59
N CYS A 40 2.37 -2.86 -11.58
CA CYS A 40 3.19 -3.37 -10.48
C CYS A 40 4.66 -2.91 -10.63
N ARG A 41 4.85 -1.60 -10.76
CA ARG A 41 6.14 -0.92 -10.96
C ARG A 41 6.23 0.31 -10.06
N SER A 42 7.40 0.91 -9.97
CA SER A 42 7.69 2.03 -9.07
C SER A 42 7.60 1.65 -7.58
N LEU A 43 7.71 2.66 -6.73
CA LEU A 43 7.44 2.59 -5.29
C LEU A 43 6.06 3.17 -5.02
N PHE A 44 5.38 2.56 -4.07
CA PHE A 44 4.19 3.09 -3.44
C PHE A 44 4.44 3.08 -1.94
N ASP A 45 4.12 4.17 -1.28
CA ASP A 45 3.96 4.19 0.15
C ASP A 45 2.76 3.32 0.53
N ILE A 46 2.89 2.68 1.68
CA ILE A 46 1.88 1.84 2.28
C ILE A 46 1.90 2.08 3.78
N THR A 47 0.72 1.99 4.39
CA THR A 47 0.59 2.13 5.84
C THR A 47 1.37 1.04 6.57
N MET A 48 1.81 1.32 7.79
CA MET A 48 2.46 0.32 8.63
C MET A 48 1.56 -0.88 8.96
N LEU A 49 0.23 -0.70 8.87
CA LEU A 49 -0.74 -1.79 8.97
C LEU A 49 -0.68 -2.69 7.71
N ASP A 50 -0.63 -2.11 6.52
CA ASP A 50 -0.37 -2.83 5.27
C ASP A 50 1.00 -3.52 5.29
N ALA A 51 2.05 -2.82 5.71
CA ALA A 51 3.40 -3.37 5.84
C ALA A 51 3.44 -4.60 6.74
N TYR A 52 2.71 -4.56 7.86
CA TYR A 52 2.58 -5.70 8.76
C TYR A 52 1.90 -6.90 8.07
N LEU A 53 0.76 -6.70 7.42
CA LEU A 53 0.07 -7.77 6.68
C LEU A 53 0.90 -8.34 5.53
N LEU A 54 1.60 -7.47 4.80
CA LEU A 54 2.50 -7.83 3.72
C LEU A 54 3.65 -8.70 4.25
N LYS A 55 4.22 -8.32 5.39
CA LYS A 55 5.29 -9.06 6.06
C LYS A 55 4.83 -10.45 6.50
N LEU A 56 3.60 -10.61 6.99
CA LEU A 56 3.03 -11.93 7.32
C LEU A 56 2.97 -12.85 6.09
N GLY A 57 2.47 -12.34 4.96
CA GLY A 57 2.42 -13.08 3.70
C GLY A 57 3.81 -13.45 3.20
N PHE A 58 4.75 -12.50 3.30
CA PHE A 58 6.15 -12.72 2.93
C PHE A 58 6.83 -13.78 3.81
N ASP A 59 6.60 -13.76 5.13
CA ASP A 59 7.23 -14.69 6.07
C ASP A 59 6.73 -16.13 5.91
N ALA A 60 5.54 -16.31 5.33
CA ALA A 60 5.00 -17.63 4.97
C ALA A 60 5.64 -18.23 3.70
N LEU A 61 6.41 -17.46 2.92
CA LEU A 61 7.12 -17.95 1.75
C LEU A 61 8.31 -18.84 2.12
N THR A 62 8.75 -19.67 1.17
CA THR A 62 9.95 -20.50 1.36
C THR A 62 11.19 -19.64 1.60
N ALA A 63 12.16 -20.15 2.37
CA ALA A 63 13.41 -19.43 2.64
C ALA A 63 14.14 -19.01 1.35
N GLU A 64 14.14 -19.88 0.33
CA GLU A 64 14.73 -19.58 -0.98
C GLU A 64 14.03 -18.40 -1.67
N THR A 65 12.69 -18.39 -1.68
CA THR A 65 11.91 -17.31 -2.29
C THR A 65 12.12 -16.00 -1.55
N ARG A 66 12.11 -16.06 -0.21
CA ARG A 66 12.37 -14.90 0.64
C ARG A 66 13.74 -14.29 0.36
N GLU A 67 14.79 -15.10 0.24
CA GLU A 67 16.13 -14.58 -0.04
C GLU A 67 16.20 -13.85 -1.39
N LYS A 68 15.57 -14.40 -2.44
CA LYS A 68 15.50 -13.73 -3.76
C LYS A 68 14.80 -12.38 -3.68
N VAL A 69 13.73 -12.27 -2.90
CA VAL A 69 12.99 -11.02 -2.69
C VAL A 69 13.83 -10.05 -1.84
N LEU A 70 14.49 -10.51 -0.78
CA LEU A 70 15.32 -9.66 0.09
C LEU A 70 16.52 -9.07 -0.66
N VAL A 71 17.11 -9.79 -1.61
CA VAL A 71 18.14 -9.23 -2.51
C VAL A 71 17.59 -8.02 -3.26
N LYS A 72 16.39 -8.13 -3.84
CA LYS A 72 15.70 -7.01 -4.53
C LYS A 72 15.39 -5.86 -3.57
N CYS A 73 14.91 -6.16 -2.35
CA CYS A 73 14.60 -5.16 -1.34
C CYS A 73 15.84 -4.36 -0.91
N ARG A 74 16.96 -5.05 -0.65
CA ARG A 74 18.24 -4.40 -0.27
C ARG A 74 18.78 -3.53 -1.40
N ALA A 75 18.64 -3.95 -2.66
CA ALA A 75 19.02 -3.12 -3.80
C ALA A 75 18.17 -1.84 -3.89
N ARG A 76 16.85 -1.93 -3.68
CA ARG A 76 15.98 -0.73 -3.63
C ARG A 76 16.31 0.18 -2.46
N LEU A 77 16.57 -0.37 -1.27
CA LEU A 77 16.97 0.42 -0.10
C LEU A 77 18.28 1.18 -0.34
N GLU A 78 19.25 0.57 -1.02
CA GLU A 78 20.50 1.24 -1.36
C GLU A 78 20.27 2.46 -2.27
N LEU A 79 19.38 2.34 -3.27
CA LEU A 79 18.99 3.48 -4.12
C LEU A 79 18.29 4.57 -3.30
N MET A 80 17.37 4.21 -2.42
CA MET A 80 16.71 5.17 -1.53
C MET A 80 17.73 5.91 -0.66
N ARG A 81 18.74 5.21 -0.14
CA ARG A 81 19.79 5.79 0.70
C ARG A 81 20.75 6.73 -0.03
N GLN A 82 20.79 6.70 -1.36
CA GLN A 82 21.52 7.71 -2.13
C GLN A 82 20.85 9.09 -2.03
N GLN A 83 19.52 9.13 -1.92
CA GLN A 83 18.75 10.36 -1.74
C GLN A 83 18.50 10.67 -0.25
N TRP A 84 18.40 9.63 0.58
CA TRP A 84 18.17 9.72 2.02
C TRP A 84 19.13 8.82 2.82
N PRO A 85 20.38 9.24 3.03
CA PRO A 85 21.39 8.44 3.74
C PRO A 85 20.99 7.99 5.16
N GLU A 86 20.18 8.80 5.84
CA GLU A 86 19.71 8.53 7.21
C GLU A 86 18.49 7.59 7.27
N PHE A 87 17.99 7.10 6.12
CA PHE A 87 16.83 6.21 6.06
C PHE A 87 17.16 4.85 6.68
N ARG A 88 16.73 4.71 7.94
CA ARG A 88 17.09 3.61 8.84
C ARG A 88 15.85 2.86 9.29
N HIS A 89 16.06 1.61 9.70
CA HIS A 89 15.00 0.78 10.28
C HIS A 89 14.31 1.53 11.43
N PRO A 90 12.95 1.53 11.48
CA PRO A 90 11.99 0.71 10.73
C PRO A 90 11.57 1.27 9.36
N PHE A 91 12.32 2.21 8.78
CA PHE A 91 12.11 2.75 7.43
C PHE A 91 10.78 3.49 7.28
N VAL A 92 10.44 4.30 8.27
CA VAL A 92 9.25 5.15 8.27
C VAL A 92 9.55 6.42 7.48
N VAL A 93 8.73 6.73 6.47
CA VAL A 93 8.95 7.89 5.59
C VAL A 93 8.53 9.20 6.25
N ASN A 94 7.60 9.18 7.19
CA ASN A 94 7.07 10.37 7.89
C ASN A 94 8.09 11.08 8.82
N GLU A 95 9.36 10.64 8.85
CA GLU A 95 10.50 11.43 9.39
C GLU A 95 10.88 12.63 8.48
N ARG A 96 10.32 12.73 7.26
CA ARG A 96 10.52 13.85 6.33
C ARG A 96 9.17 14.35 5.77
N PRO A 97 9.10 15.60 5.27
CA PRO A 97 7.96 16.11 4.52
C PRO A 97 7.64 15.23 3.31
N GLU A 98 6.37 15.26 2.87
CA GLU A 98 5.88 14.48 1.72
C GLU A 98 6.65 14.80 0.42
N GLU A 99 7.06 16.07 0.23
CA GLU A 99 7.81 16.48 -0.97
C GLU A 99 9.18 15.79 -1.07
N ASP A 100 9.76 15.38 0.07
CA ASP A 100 11.01 14.61 0.08
C ASP A 100 10.78 13.14 -0.28
N TRP A 101 9.55 12.63 -0.17
CA TRP A 101 9.21 11.25 -0.54
C TRP A 101 9.02 11.13 -2.05
N GLU A 102 8.49 12.17 -2.71
CA GLU A 102 8.35 12.23 -4.16
C GLU A 102 9.70 12.03 -4.87
N LEU A 103 10.80 12.50 -4.28
CA LEU A 103 12.16 12.25 -4.78
C LEU A 103 12.55 10.76 -4.81
N LEU A 104 11.90 9.94 -3.98
CA LEU A 104 12.08 8.50 -3.96
C LEU A 104 11.15 7.79 -4.96
N MET A 105 10.07 8.44 -5.40
CA MET A 105 9.03 7.86 -6.27
C MET A 105 8.90 8.62 -7.59
N PRO A 106 9.95 8.72 -8.43
CA PRO A 106 9.85 9.46 -9.67
C PRO A 106 8.88 8.76 -10.64
N ASP A 107 8.08 9.54 -11.37
CA ASP A 107 7.07 9.05 -12.33
C ASP A 107 7.65 8.11 -13.41
N GLU A 108 8.94 8.29 -13.73
CA GLU A 108 9.66 7.48 -14.72
C GLU A 108 10.20 6.15 -14.15
N ASP A 109 9.99 5.84 -12.87
CA ASP A 109 10.46 4.59 -12.25
C ASP A 109 9.66 3.37 -12.72
N GLU A 110 10.16 2.76 -13.78
CA GLU A 110 9.65 1.53 -14.36
C GLU A 110 10.13 0.26 -13.62
N THR A 111 10.79 0.38 -12.47
CA THR A 111 11.34 -0.77 -11.74
C THR A 111 10.20 -1.70 -11.29
N PRO A 112 10.22 -2.99 -11.67
CA PRO A 112 9.19 -3.93 -11.23
C PRO A 112 9.16 -4.12 -9.71
N CYS A 113 7.96 -4.30 -9.16
CA CYS A 113 7.78 -4.57 -7.74
C CYS A 113 8.60 -5.78 -7.28
N VAL A 114 9.23 -5.66 -6.11
CA VAL A 114 10.12 -6.69 -5.55
C VAL A 114 9.43 -8.02 -5.28
N LEU A 115 8.10 -8.04 -5.18
CA LEU A 115 7.28 -9.23 -4.94
C LEU A 115 6.78 -9.93 -6.21
N LEU A 116 7.12 -9.44 -7.39
CA LEU A 116 6.81 -10.13 -8.64
C LEU A 116 7.73 -11.35 -8.83
N ASP A 117 7.13 -12.46 -9.26
CA ASP A 117 7.83 -13.63 -9.77
C ASP A 117 8.26 -13.44 -11.25
N ALA A 118 8.91 -14.46 -11.82
CA ALA A 118 9.38 -14.41 -13.20
C ALA A 118 8.26 -14.33 -14.26
N ASN A 119 7.01 -14.63 -13.88
CA ASN A 119 5.84 -14.57 -14.74
C ASN A 119 5.01 -13.29 -14.50
N GLY A 120 5.51 -12.34 -13.71
CA GLY A 120 4.77 -11.12 -13.36
C GLY A 120 3.64 -11.33 -12.35
N ARG A 121 3.62 -12.45 -11.63
CA ARG A 121 2.62 -12.70 -10.57
C ARG A 121 3.16 -12.26 -9.22
N CYS A 122 2.32 -11.62 -8.41
CA CYS A 122 2.67 -11.28 -7.04
C CYS A 122 2.78 -12.56 -6.19
N LEU A 123 3.92 -12.73 -5.53
CA LEU A 123 4.20 -13.87 -4.65
C LEU A 123 3.31 -13.90 -3.40
N VAL A 124 2.71 -12.77 -3.04
CA VAL A 124 1.88 -12.59 -1.83
C VAL A 124 0.56 -11.88 -2.19
N TYR A 125 -0.03 -12.23 -3.33
CA TYR A 125 -1.20 -11.54 -3.89
C TYR A 125 -2.35 -11.35 -2.88
N GLU A 126 -2.64 -12.36 -2.06
CA GLU A 126 -3.69 -12.29 -1.04
C GLU A 126 -3.38 -11.30 0.10
N ASN A 127 -2.11 -10.99 0.34
CA ASN A 127 -1.62 -10.05 1.35
C ASN A 127 -1.23 -8.69 0.74
N ARG A 128 -1.62 -8.42 -0.52
CA ARG A 128 -1.28 -7.16 -1.17
C ARG A 128 -1.88 -5.95 -0.41
N PRO A 129 -1.16 -4.82 -0.35
CA PRO A 129 -1.61 -3.59 0.33
C PRO A 129 -2.93 -3.03 -0.22
N MET A 130 -3.60 -2.15 0.53
CA MET A 130 -4.81 -1.45 0.10
C MET A 130 -4.59 -0.67 -1.21
N THR A 131 -3.49 0.06 -1.33
CA THR A 131 -3.14 0.79 -2.57
C THR A 131 -3.12 -0.13 -3.79
N CYS A 132 -2.53 -1.33 -3.68
CA CYS A 132 -2.49 -2.31 -4.76
C CYS A 132 -3.87 -2.92 -5.11
N ARG A 133 -4.88 -2.81 -4.24
CA ARG A 133 -6.26 -3.30 -4.50
C ARG A 133 -7.15 -2.24 -5.14
N LEU A 134 -6.90 -0.98 -4.80
CA LEU A 134 -7.60 0.16 -5.36
C LEU A 134 -7.07 0.54 -6.73
N HIS A 135 -5.79 0.26 -7.00
CA HIS A 135 -5.16 0.64 -8.25
C HIS A 135 -5.76 -0.08 -9.48
N GLY A 136 -5.89 0.68 -10.57
CA GLY A 136 -6.30 0.19 -11.88
C GLY A 136 -7.72 0.59 -12.31
N LEU A 137 -8.57 0.99 -11.37
CA LEU A 137 -9.93 1.51 -11.63
C LEU A 137 -10.10 2.85 -10.90
N PRO A 138 -10.91 3.79 -11.42
CA PRO A 138 -11.16 5.05 -10.72
C PRO A 138 -11.93 4.82 -9.41
N LEU A 139 -11.66 5.67 -8.43
CA LEU A 139 -12.32 5.63 -7.14
C LEU A 139 -13.44 6.67 -7.09
N VAL A 140 -14.63 6.26 -7.51
CA VAL A 140 -15.83 7.11 -7.51
C VAL A 140 -16.73 6.73 -6.34
N ASP A 141 -16.98 7.66 -5.43
CA ASP A 141 -17.84 7.43 -4.28
C ASP A 141 -19.32 7.30 -4.69
N VAL A 142 -20.15 6.70 -3.83
CA VAL A 142 -21.61 6.63 -4.04
C VAL A 142 -22.27 8.01 -4.19
N THR A 143 -21.68 9.06 -3.59
CA THR A 143 -22.08 10.45 -3.76
C THR A 143 -21.79 11.01 -5.17
N GLY A 144 -20.93 10.33 -5.93
CA GLY A 144 -20.42 10.80 -7.22
C GLY A 144 -19.13 11.60 -7.11
N GLU A 145 -18.61 11.83 -5.90
CA GLU A 145 -17.29 12.41 -5.69
C GLU A 145 -16.20 11.50 -6.27
N VAL A 146 -15.23 12.08 -6.96
CA VAL A 146 -14.07 11.35 -7.49
C VAL A 146 -12.92 11.54 -6.51
N LEU A 147 -12.53 10.46 -5.82
CA LEU A 147 -11.46 10.50 -4.82
C LEU A 147 -10.09 10.28 -5.45
N HIS A 148 -10.05 9.55 -6.57
CA HIS A 148 -8.85 9.33 -7.36
C HIS A 148 -9.24 9.12 -8.82
N ASP A 149 -8.65 9.92 -9.71
CA ASP A 149 -8.97 10.00 -11.13
C ASP A 149 -7.90 9.38 -12.04
N GLU A 150 -6.94 8.64 -11.47
CA GLU A 150 -6.02 7.83 -12.25
C GLU A 150 -6.46 6.36 -12.29
N TRP A 151 -6.34 5.76 -13.47
CA TRP A 151 -6.61 4.34 -13.68
C TRP A 151 -5.69 3.78 -14.75
N CYS A 152 -5.73 2.46 -14.93
CA CYS A 152 -4.89 1.80 -15.93
C CYS A 152 -5.24 2.31 -17.34
N THR A 153 -4.23 2.77 -18.09
CA THR A 153 -4.39 3.26 -19.47
C THR A 153 -4.88 2.20 -20.47
N LEU A 154 -4.91 0.93 -20.06
CA LEU A 154 -5.47 -0.18 -20.83
C LEU A 154 -6.97 -0.39 -20.56
N ASN A 155 -7.51 0.23 -19.51
CA ASN A 155 -8.93 0.17 -19.18
C ASN A 155 -9.65 1.36 -19.82
N PHE A 156 -10.93 1.17 -20.13
CA PHE A 156 -11.85 2.23 -20.57
C PHE A 156 -11.34 3.03 -21.78
N THR A 157 -10.63 2.38 -22.72
CA THR A 157 -9.99 3.07 -23.85
C THR A 157 -10.97 3.77 -24.81
N GLU A 158 -12.25 3.39 -24.76
CA GLU A 158 -13.32 3.92 -25.60
C GLU A 158 -14.54 4.43 -24.79
N SER A 159 -14.40 4.60 -23.48
CA SER A 159 -15.50 4.98 -22.58
C SER A 159 -15.02 5.85 -21.42
N ASP A 160 -15.84 6.78 -20.94
CA ASP A 160 -15.54 7.50 -19.69
C ASP A 160 -15.99 6.65 -18.48
N PRO A 161 -15.06 6.16 -17.63
CA PRO A 161 -15.45 5.36 -16.48
C PRO A 161 -16.15 6.15 -15.38
N LEU A 162 -16.04 7.48 -15.35
CA LEU A 162 -16.71 8.31 -14.34
C LEU A 162 -18.23 8.33 -14.52
N GLU A 163 -18.72 8.02 -15.74
CA GLU A 163 -20.14 7.86 -16.05
C GLU A 163 -20.69 6.48 -15.65
N LEU A 164 -19.83 5.52 -15.30
CA LEU A 164 -20.22 4.15 -14.99
C LEU A 164 -20.64 4.01 -13.52
N GLU A 165 -21.94 4.15 -13.25
CA GLU A 165 -22.50 3.97 -11.89
C GLU A 165 -22.14 2.63 -11.24
N GLY A 166 -21.85 1.59 -12.03
CA GLY A 166 -21.45 0.29 -11.52
C GLY A 166 -20.05 0.23 -10.91
N LEU A 167 -19.23 1.26 -11.10
CA LEU A 167 -17.92 1.40 -10.46
C LEU A 167 -18.01 2.11 -9.10
N ARG A 168 -19.17 2.69 -8.76
CA ARG A 168 -19.31 3.44 -7.50
C ARG A 168 -19.31 2.51 -6.29
N ALA A 169 -18.59 2.92 -5.25
CA ALA A 169 -18.56 2.25 -3.94
C ALA A 169 -18.45 3.29 -2.82
N PRO A 170 -18.76 2.97 -1.56
CA PRO A 170 -18.67 3.95 -0.46
C PRO A 170 -17.21 4.16 -0.02
N PHE A 171 -16.36 4.62 -0.95
CA PHE A 171 -14.92 4.78 -0.75
C PHE A 171 -14.58 5.74 0.37
N ASP A 172 -15.32 6.84 0.49
CA ASP A 172 -15.14 7.80 1.56
C ASP A 172 -15.31 7.14 2.95
N THR A 173 -16.29 6.25 3.08
CA THR A 173 -16.47 5.44 4.30
C THR A 173 -15.37 4.39 4.47
N MET A 174 -14.91 3.77 3.39
CA MET A 174 -13.83 2.77 3.41
C MET A 174 -12.50 3.39 3.85
N ILE A 175 -12.13 4.55 3.31
CA ILE A 175 -10.88 5.26 3.60
C ILE A 175 -10.90 5.80 5.04
N ARG A 176 -12.01 6.40 5.49
CA ARG A 176 -12.14 6.78 6.92
C ARG A 176 -12.02 5.58 7.86
N ARG A 177 -12.55 4.42 7.45
CA ARG A 177 -12.39 3.17 8.21
C ARG A 177 -10.94 2.68 8.22
N GLU A 178 -10.22 2.79 7.11
CA GLU A 178 -8.79 2.50 7.05
C GLU A 178 -8.00 3.38 8.03
N VAL A 179 -8.16 4.70 7.97
CA VAL A 179 -7.47 5.64 8.88
C VAL A 179 -7.74 5.29 10.35
N ALA A 180 -9.00 4.99 10.70
CA ALA A 180 -9.34 4.57 12.06
C ALA A 180 -8.63 3.26 12.48
N LEU A 181 -8.51 2.30 11.57
CA LEU A 181 -7.81 1.03 11.81
C LEU A 181 -6.30 1.22 11.90
N VAL A 182 -5.72 2.12 11.10
CA VAL A 182 -4.30 2.52 11.21
C VAL A 182 -4.04 3.13 12.59
N ARG A 183 -4.89 4.05 13.06
CA ARG A 183 -4.78 4.64 14.42
C ARG A 183 -4.87 3.58 15.53
N ASP A 184 -5.78 2.61 15.39
CA ASP A 184 -5.90 1.52 16.35
C ASP A 184 -4.70 0.56 16.29
N PHE A 185 -4.12 0.36 15.11
CA PHE A 185 -2.93 -0.45 14.92
C PHE A 185 -1.70 0.21 15.53
N THR A 186 -1.47 1.50 15.23
CA THR A 186 -0.35 2.27 15.80
C THR A 186 -0.47 2.40 17.31
N GLN A 187 -1.69 2.55 17.85
CA GLN A 187 -1.91 2.49 19.30
C GLN A 187 -1.47 1.16 19.91
N ALA A 188 -1.74 0.04 19.23
CA ALA A 188 -1.37 -1.29 19.71
C ALA A 188 0.14 -1.57 19.52
N LEU A 189 0.76 -1.05 18.46
CA LEU A 189 2.16 -1.27 18.12
C LEU A 189 3.10 -0.35 18.92
N LEU A 190 2.79 0.94 18.96
CA LEU A 190 3.67 2.00 19.47
C LEU A 190 3.24 2.55 20.83
N GLY A 191 2.00 2.29 21.25
CA GLY A 191 1.39 2.95 22.41
C GLY A 191 0.84 4.35 22.14
N LYS A 192 0.87 4.83 20.88
CA LYS A 192 0.35 6.14 20.45
C LYS A 192 -0.52 5.99 19.19
N ARG A 193 -1.66 6.68 19.15
CA ARG A 193 -2.48 6.81 17.93
C ARG A 193 -1.79 7.77 16.96
N ILE A 194 -1.37 7.24 15.82
CA ILE A 194 -0.84 8.00 14.70
C ILE A 194 -1.70 7.64 13.48
N SER A 195 -2.20 8.66 12.78
CA SER A 195 -3.11 8.48 11.64
C SER A 195 -2.37 8.07 10.37
N GLU A 196 -1.10 8.47 10.27
CA GLU A 196 -0.26 8.29 9.10
C GLU A 196 1.13 7.84 9.54
N LEU A 197 1.51 6.64 9.12
CA LEU A 197 2.78 6.04 9.47
C LEU A 197 3.09 5.01 8.39
N ASP A 198 3.94 5.39 7.46
CA ASP A 198 4.07 4.71 6.18
C ASP A 198 5.51 4.29 5.92
N THR A 199 5.64 3.36 4.99
CA THR A 199 6.90 2.87 4.45
C THR A 199 6.67 2.44 3.01
N PHE A 200 7.72 2.04 2.29
CA PHE A 200 7.56 1.46 0.96
C PHE A 200 7.47 -0.05 1.00
N ILE A 201 6.83 -0.66 0.00
CA ILE A 201 6.77 -2.12 -0.18
C ILE A 201 8.13 -2.83 0.04
N PRO A 202 9.27 -2.43 -0.59
CA PRO A 202 10.54 -3.11 -0.36
C PRO A 202 11.08 -2.95 1.07
N THR A 203 10.84 -1.82 1.73
CA THR A 203 11.32 -1.60 3.10
C THR A 203 10.43 -2.24 4.15
N ALA A 204 9.12 -2.35 3.91
CA ALA A 204 8.18 -3.12 4.72
C ALA A 204 8.67 -4.56 4.95
N LEU A 205 9.22 -5.20 3.91
CA LEU A 205 9.74 -6.56 3.97
C LEU A 205 11.04 -6.68 4.79
N LEU A 206 11.74 -5.56 5.02
CA LEU A 206 12.95 -5.47 5.83
C LEU A 206 12.65 -5.08 7.29
N VAL A 207 11.41 -4.73 7.62
CA VAL A 207 11.02 -4.37 8.99
C VAL A 207 10.97 -5.63 9.86
N ASP A 208 11.80 -5.65 10.90
CA ASP A 208 11.64 -6.57 12.03
C ASP A 208 10.55 -6.10 13.00
N PHE A 209 9.30 -6.48 12.73
CA PHE A 209 8.16 -6.13 13.59
C PHE A 209 8.20 -6.78 14.98
N ALA A 210 8.84 -7.94 15.11
CA ALA A 210 8.83 -8.73 16.35
C ALA A 210 10.02 -8.43 17.26
N GLY A 211 11.18 -8.11 16.68
CA GLY A 211 12.42 -7.83 17.42
C GLY A 211 12.65 -6.36 17.77
N LEU A 212 11.91 -5.42 17.17
CA LEU A 212 12.04 -4.00 17.48
C LEU A 212 11.30 -3.63 18.78
N ASP A 213 11.98 -2.91 19.67
CA ASP A 213 11.29 -2.16 20.74
C ASP A 213 10.65 -0.90 20.16
N TRP A 214 9.41 -1.03 19.73
CA TRP A 214 8.61 0.04 19.14
C TRP A 214 8.38 1.23 20.07
N HIS A 215 8.34 1.00 21.40
CA HIS A 215 8.14 2.08 22.37
C HIS A 215 9.43 2.88 22.58
N GLU A 216 10.59 2.20 22.57
CA GLU A 216 11.88 2.88 22.57
C GLU A 216 12.11 3.65 21.28
N TRP A 217 11.85 3.02 20.12
CA TRP A 217 11.96 3.68 18.82
C TRP A 217 11.12 4.96 18.74
N LEU A 218 9.87 4.93 19.21
CA LEU A 218 8.97 6.09 19.19
C LEU A 218 9.54 7.29 19.95
N ARG A 219 10.36 7.10 21.00
CA ARG A 219 10.97 8.21 21.76
C ARG A 219 11.97 9.02 20.94
N GLY A 220 12.59 8.39 19.93
CA GLY A 220 13.50 9.05 18.99
C GLY A 220 12.82 9.52 17.70
N PHE A 221 11.55 9.20 17.51
CA PHE A 221 10.78 9.53 16.31
C PHE A 221 10.08 10.88 16.48
N THR A 222 10.32 11.79 15.53
CA THR A 222 9.61 13.07 15.43
C THR A 222 8.97 13.12 14.04
N PRO A 223 7.65 12.88 13.91
CA PRO A 223 6.99 12.98 12.61
C PRO A 223 7.02 14.43 12.14
N VAL A 224 7.28 14.64 10.85
CA VAL A 224 7.24 15.97 10.22
C VAL A 224 5.81 16.36 9.85
N VAL A 225 4.94 15.38 9.63
CA VAL A 225 3.51 15.59 9.44
C VAL A 225 2.89 15.98 10.78
N THR A 226 2.54 17.26 10.89
CA THR A 226 1.59 17.72 11.91
C THR A 226 0.30 16.95 11.68
N ASP A 227 -0.13 16.15 12.66
CA ASP A 227 -1.56 15.86 12.81
C ASP A 227 -2.24 17.23 12.69
N SER A 228 -2.98 17.47 11.61
CA SER A 228 -4.00 18.48 11.62
C SER A 228 -4.99 18.01 12.69
N GLU A 229 -4.77 18.49 13.91
CA GLU A 229 -5.76 18.47 14.98
C GLU A 229 -6.95 19.31 14.52
N GLU A 230 -7.76 18.82 13.58
CA GLU A 230 -9.04 19.42 13.23
C GLU A 230 -10.13 18.34 13.09
N GLU A 231 -10.87 18.20 14.21
CA GLU A 231 -12.25 17.73 14.41
C GLU A 231 -12.61 16.23 14.33
#